data_AF-A0A4Q0A4G3-F1
#
_entry.id   AF-A0A4Q0A4G3-F1
#
_cell.length_a   1.000
_cell.length_b   1.000
_cell.length_c   1.000
_cell.angle_alpha   90.00
_cell.angle_beta   90.00
_cell.angle_gamma   90.00
#
_symmetry.space_group_name_H-M   'P 1'
#
loop_
_entity.id
_entity.type
_entity.pdbx_description
1 polymer ?
#
loop_
_entity_poly.entity_id
_entity_poly.type
_entity_poly.pdbx_seq_one_letter_code
_entity_poly.pdbx_strand_id
1 'polypeptide(L)'
;MYQQDRFLPPYSSAEDVCPICKSDRYLNPGMKLLVPPCYHKMCESCIDRLFSLGPAPCPVCQRILRKTNFWTQRFEDLKVERELQVRKRIARNFNKRPGDFKDVRQYNDYLEEVEDISKWIELDFF
;
A
#
# COMPACT_ATOMS: atom_id res chain seq x y z
N MET A 1 -8.63 -4.26 18.37
CA MET A 1 -7.82 -5.30 17.70
C MET A 1 -7.09 -4.82 16.42
N TYR A 2 -6.93 -3.53 16.15
CA TYR A 2 -6.22 -3.05 14.94
C TYR A 2 -5.14 -1.99 15.26
N GLN A 3 -4.31 -2.25 16.27
CA GLN A 3 -3.17 -1.39 16.62
C GLN A 3 -1.80 -2.06 16.38
N GLN A 4 -1.75 -3.25 15.77
CA GLN A 4 -0.51 -4.03 15.63
C GLN A 4 0.33 -3.71 14.39
N ASP A 5 -0.24 -3.11 13.33
CA ASP A 5 0.53 -2.88 12.09
C ASP A 5 1.56 -1.75 12.21
N ARG A 6 1.55 -0.94 13.28
CA ARG A 6 2.53 0.14 13.47
C ARG A 6 3.94 -0.35 13.83
N PHE A 7 4.12 -1.64 14.11
CA PHE A 7 5.39 -2.20 14.57
C PHE A 7 6.04 -3.21 13.62
N LEU A 8 5.46 -3.47 12.44
CA LEU A 8 6.15 -4.30 11.45
C LEU A 8 7.38 -3.54 10.93
N PRO A 9 8.58 -4.14 10.98
CA PRO A 9 9.77 -3.55 10.40
C PRO A 9 9.59 -3.41 8.87
N PRO A 10 10.32 -2.48 8.23
CA PRO A 10 10.41 -2.42 6.78
C PRO A 10 10.68 -3.79 6.15
N TYR A 11 9.89 -4.17 5.16
CA TYR A 11 10.19 -5.35 4.36
C TYR A 11 11.40 -5.08 3.46
N SER A 12 12.24 -6.09 3.28
CA SER A 12 13.51 -5.97 2.59
C SER A 12 13.99 -7.33 2.12
N SER A 13 14.22 -7.50 0.81
CA SER A 13 14.80 -8.71 0.22
C SER A 13 16.18 -8.44 -0.37
N ALA A 14 17.07 -9.44 -0.36
CA ALA A 14 18.37 -9.40 -1.03
C ALA A 14 18.24 -9.24 -2.56
N GLU A 15 17.11 -9.65 -3.12
CA GLU A 15 16.78 -9.58 -4.54
C GLU A 15 16.15 -8.24 -4.95
N ASP A 16 16.03 -7.29 -4.02
CA ASP A 16 15.46 -5.98 -4.30
C ASP A 16 16.34 -5.18 -5.27
N VAL A 17 15.78 -4.93 -6.45
CA VAL A 17 16.37 -4.08 -7.49
C VAL A 17 15.46 -2.87 -7.75
N CYS A 18 16.05 -1.68 -7.83
CA CYS A 18 15.33 -0.49 -8.25
C CYS A 18 15.00 -0.56 -9.75
N PRO A 19 13.73 -0.47 -10.18
CA PRO A 19 13.38 -0.57 -11.60
C PRO A 19 13.86 0.61 -12.45
N ILE A 20 14.28 1.72 -11.81
CA ILE A 20 14.68 2.96 -12.49
C ILE A 20 16.19 3.00 -12.75
N CYS A 21 17.01 2.78 -11.71
CA CYS A 21 18.47 2.82 -11.82
C CYS A 21 19.12 1.43 -11.89
N LYS A 22 18.36 0.35 -11.72
CA LYS A 22 18.84 -1.03 -11.71
C LYS A 22 19.90 -1.34 -10.65
N SER A 23 20.08 -0.45 -9.67
CA SER A 23 20.89 -0.74 -8.50
C SER A 23 20.23 -1.84 -7.68
N ASP A 24 21.07 -2.77 -7.22
CA ASP A 24 20.74 -3.81 -6.26
C ASP A 24 21.28 -3.47 -4.86
N ARG A 25 21.00 -4.34 -3.89
CA ARG A 25 21.51 -4.21 -2.52
C ARG A 25 22.92 -4.73 -2.32
N TYR A 26 23.44 -5.54 -3.24
CA TYR A 26 24.83 -6.01 -3.18
C TYR A 26 25.78 -4.83 -3.33
N LEU A 27 25.48 -3.94 -4.28
CA LEU A 27 26.23 -2.70 -4.50
C LEU A 27 25.89 -1.60 -3.48
N ASN A 28 24.64 -1.58 -2.99
CA ASN A 28 24.16 -0.56 -2.06
C ASN A 28 23.40 -1.18 -0.87
N PRO A 29 24.10 -1.66 0.18
CA PRO A 29 23.47 -2.34 1.32
C PRO A 29 22.44 -1.50 2.08
N GLY A 30 22.60 -0.18 2.08
CA GLY A 30 21.67 0.77 2.71
C GLY A 30 20.49 1.19 1.83
N MET A 31 20.33 0.62 0.63
CA MET A 31 19.28 1.02 -0.31
C MET A 31 17.89 0.72 0.25
N LYS A 32 17.07 1.76 0.33
CA LYS A 32 15.65 1.66 0.71
C LYS A 32 14.77 1.81 -0.52
N LEU A 33 13.90 0.84 -0.74
CA LEU A 33 12.81 0.95 -1.71
C LEU A 33 11.59 1.55 -1.00
N LEU A 34 11.05 2.61 -1.57
CA LEU A 34 9.83 3.25 -1.12
C LEU A 34 8.73 3.06 -2.17
N VAL A 35 7.48 3.14 -1.71
CA VAL A 35 6.28 2.87 -2.48
C VAL A 35 5.38 4.11 -2.46
N PRO A 36 4.93 4.62 -3.62
CA PRO A 36 3.94 5.70 -3.73
C PRO A 36 2.50 5.17 -3.83
N PRO A 37 1.47 6.05 -3.86
CA PRO A 37 0.06 5.68 -4.04
C PRO A 37 -0.29 4.85 -5.28
N CYS A 38 0.58 4.81 -6.30
CA CYS A 38 0.41 3.95 -7.47
C CYS A 38 1.09 2.58 -7.34
N TYR A 39 1.69 2.26 -6.20
CA TYR A 39 2.32 0.96 -5.89
C TYR A 39 3.51 0.56 -6.80
N HIS A 40 4.21 1.54 -7.40
CA HIS A 40 5.44 1.28 -8.17
C HIS A 40 6.69 1.61 -7.33
N LYS A 41 7.45 0.59 -6.92
CA LYS A 41 8.62 0.73 -6.03
C LYS A 41 9.79 1.47 -6.69
N MET A 42 10.47 2.33 -5.92
CA MET A 42 11.63 3.10 -6.37
C MET A 42 12.62 3.30 -5.22
N CYS A 43 13.92 3.37 -5.50
CA CYS A 43 14.89 3.70 -4.45
C CYS A 43 14.86 5.18 -4.07
N GLU A 44 15.24 5.49 -2.82
CA GLU A 44 15.28 6.84 -2.26
C GLU A 44 16.03 7.84 -3.17
N SER A 45 17.19 7.46 -3.71
CA SER A 45 17.97 8.33 -4.62
C SER A 45 17.26 8.62 -5.95
N CYS A 46 16.52 7.67 -6.51
CA CYS A 46 15.70 7.93 -7.71
C CYS A 46 14.54 8.87 -7.41
N ILE A 47 13.93 8.73 -6.22
CA ILE A 47 12.83 9.60 -5.79
C ILE A 47 13.35 11.03 -5.60
N ASP A 48 14.47 11.20 -4.91
CA ASP A 48 15.08 12.52 -4.69
C ASP A 48 15.38 13.22 -6.00
N ARG A 49 15.96 12.50 -6.96
CA ARG A 49 16.30 13.05 -8.28
C ARG A 49 15.05 13.42 -9.09
N LEU A 50 14.11 12.49 -9.24
CA LEU A 50 12.93 12.65 -10.11
C LEU A 50 11.92 13.68 -9.59
N PHE A 51 11.80 13.80 -8.27
CA PHE A 51 10.80 14.68 -7.62
C PHE A 51 11.44 15.92 -6.96
N SER A 52 12.71 16.22 -7.28
CA SER A 52 13.45 17.37 -6.74
C SER A 52 12.79 18.72 -7.09
N LEU A 53 12.29 18.85 -8.32
CA LEU A 53 11.67 20.08 -8.84
C LEU A 53 10.18 20.22 -8.49
N GLY A 54 9.62 19.25 -7.77
CA GLY A 54 8.20 19.24 -7.37
C GLY A 54 7.46 17.98 -7.81
N PRO A 55 6.11 18.05 -7.87
CA PRO A 55 5.28 16.92 -8.30
C PRO A 55 5.62 16.51 -9.74
N ALA A 56 5.84 15.23 -9.95
CA ALA A 56 6.26 14.67 -11.24
C ALA A 56 5.45 13.39 -11.56
N PRO A 57 5.39 12.96 -12.83
CA PRO A 57 4.72 11.71 -13.18
C PRO A 57 5.53 10.49 -12.71
N CYS A 58 4.82 9.44 -12.29
CA CYS A 58 5.42 8.13 -12.06
C CYS A 58 6.03 7.59 -13.37
N PRO A 59 7.28 7.12 -13.39
CA PRO A 59 7.93 6.63 -14.60
C PRO A 59 7.29 5.36 -15.19
N VAL A 60 6.47 4.64 -14.42
CA VAL A 60 5.81 3.39 -14.86
C VAL A 60 4.39 3.66 -15.36
N CYS A 61 3.57 4.38 -14.59
CA CYS A 61 2.14 4.58 -14.90
C CYS A 61 1.72 6.04 -15.14
N GLN A 62 2.66 6.98 -15.17
CA GLN A 62 2.45 8.41 -15.46
C GLN A 62 1.53 9.18 -14.50
N ARG A 63 1.00 8.55 -13.44
CA ARG A 63 0.24 9.25 -12.39
C ARG A 63 1.11 10.30 -11.72
N ILE A 64 0.61 11.52 -11.55
CA ILE A 64 1.34 12.59 -10.85
C ILE A 64 1.48 12.25 -9.36
N LEU A 65 2.71 12.21 -8.86
CA LEU A 65 3.04 11.90 -7.48
C LEU A 65 3.78 13.06 -6.82
N ARG A 66 3.74 13.08 -5.49
CA ARG A 66 4.50 14.00 -4.65
C ARG A 66 5.50 13.21 -3.82
N LYS A 67 6.70 13.76 -3.62
CA LYS A 67 7.78 13.16 -2.81
C LYS A 67 7.32 12.77 -1.39
N THR A 68 6.45 13.58 -0.78
CA THR A 68 5.89 13.35 0.57
C THR A 68 4.99 12.13 0.67
N ASN A 69 4.50 11.61 -0.46
CA ASN A 69 3.53 10.52 -0.49
C ASN A 69 4.21 9.15 -0.64
N PHE A 70 5.53 9.08 -0.60
CA PHE A 70 6.24 7.80 -0.60
C PHE A 70 6.37 7.27 0.83
N TRP A 71 6.18 5.97 1.02
CA TRP A 71 6.33 5.31 2.30
C TRP A 71 7.16 4.03 2.18
N THR A 72 7.58 3.49 3.32
CA THR A 72 8.34 2.24 3.36
C THR A 72 7.40 1.04 3.29
N GLN A 73 7.71 0.09 2.39
CA GLN A 73 6.99 -1.17 2.25
C GLN A 73 7.05 -2.01 3.53
N ARG A 74 5.95 -2.65 3.93
CA ARG A 74 5.90 -3.50 5.14
C ARG A 74 5.65 -4.98 4.84
N PHE A 75 5.03 -5.29 3.71
CA PHE A 75 4.72 -6.65 3.29
C PHE A 75 5.51 -7.01 2.05
N GLU A 76 5.82 -8.30 1.87
CA GLU A 76 6.49 -8.79 0.66
C GLU A 76 5.68 -8.49 -0.62
N ASP A 77 4.38 -8.79 -0.58
CA ASP A 77 3.46 -8.52 -1.68
C ASP A 77 2.77 -7.15 -1.53
N LEU A 78 2.97 -6.28 -2.53
CA LEU A 78 2.32 -4.97 -2.60
C LEU A 78 0.79 -5.07 -2.79
N LYS A 79 0.27 -6.19 -3.29
CA LYS A 79 -1.18 -6.44 -3.36
C LYS A 79 -1.79 -6.54 -1.97
N VAL A 80 -1.15 -7.30 -1.08
CA VAL A 80 -1.58 -7.41 0.32
C VAL A 80 -1.56 -6.04 1.01
N GLU A 81 -0.52 -5.24 0.77
CA GLU A 81 -0.45 -3.90 1.34
C GLU A 81 -1.58 -2.98 0.82
N ARG A 82 -1.92 -3.10 -0.48
CA ARG A 82 -3.05 -2.40 -1.09
C ARG A 82 -4.39 -2.81 -0.48
N GLU A 83 -4.66 -4.11 -0.43
CA GLU A 83 -5.89 -4.67 0.16
C GLU A 83 -6.07 -4.17 1.60
N LEU A 84 -5.02 -4.23 2.42
CA LEU A 84 -5.06 -3.75 3.80
C LEU A 84 -5.35 -2.26 3.90
N GLN A 85 -4.83 -1.43 2.99
CA GLN A 85 -5.15 0.00 2.95
C GLN A 85 -6.64 0.23 2.61
N VAL A 86 -7.18 -0.53 1.64
CA VAL A 86 -8.60 -0.46 1.26
C VAL A 86 -9.49 -0.90 2.42
N ARG A 87 -9.23 -2.06 3.02
CA ARG A 87 -9.97 -2.58 4.18
C ARG A 87 -9.95 -1.60 5.36
N LYS A 88 -8.79 -1.00 5.67
CA LYS A 88 -8.67 0.03 6.72
C LYS A 88 -9.50 1.27 6.43
N ARG A 89 -9.63 1.65 5.16
CA ARG A 89 -10.44 2.80 4.75
C ARG A 89 -11.92 2.49 4.88
N ILE A 90 -12.35 1.32 4.40
CA ILE A 90 -13.74 0.86 4.44
C ILE A 90 -14.21 0.67 5.88
N ALA A 91 -13.40 0.02 6.73
CA ALA A 91 -13.73 -0.22 8.14
C ALA A 91 -13.96 1.05 8.97
N ARG A 92 -13.51 2.24 8.50
CA ARG A 92 -13.83 3.52 9.16
C ARG A 92 -15.28 3.94 8.92
N ASN A 93 -15.84 3.59 7.77
CA ASN A 93 -17.19 3.97 7.35
C ASN A 93 -18.20 2.83 7.65
N PHE A 94 -17.76 1.58 7.49
CA PHE A 94 -18.53 0.36 7.73
C PHE A 94 -18.08 -0.26 9.05
N ASN A 95 -18.56 0.30 10.17
CA ASN A 95 -18.10 -0.03 11.52
C ASN A 95 -19.20 -0.60 12.43
N LYS A 96 -20.30 -1.12 11.85
CA LYS A 96 -21.37 -1.77 12.63
C LYS A 96 -20.85 -3.00 13.35
N ARG A 97 -21.30 -3.21 14.57
CA ARG A 97 -20.92 -4.30 15.48
C ARG A 97 -22.05 -5.33 15.57
N PRO A 98 -21.77 -6.55 16.06
CA PRO A 98 -22.80 -7.58 16.23
C PRO A 98 -24.05 -7.10 17.00
N GLY A 99 -23.88 -6.21 17.99
CA GLY A 99 -24.99 -5.65 18.77
C GLY A 99 -25.91 -4.69 18.01
N ASP A 100 -25.53 -4.26 16.80
CA ASP A 100 -26.37 -3.42 15.93
C ASP A 100 -27.36 -4.25 15.10
N PHE A 101 -27.35 -5.58 15.24
CA PHE A 101 -28.15 -6.52 14.47
C PHE A 101 -29.05 -7.38 15.36
N LYS A 102 -30.14 -7.89 14.79
CA LYS A 102 -31.11 -8.72 15.52
C LYS A 102 -30.63 -10.17 15.70
N ASP A 103 -29.84 -10.66 14.75
CA ASP A 103 -29.32 -12.02 14.74
C ASP A 103 -27.90 -12.06 14.16
N VAL A 104 -27.21 -13.19 14.37
CA VAL A 104 -25.83 -13.41 13.89
C VAL A 104 -25.78 -13.51 12.37
N ARG A 105 -26.88 -13.93 11.72
CA ARG A 105 -26.92 -14.13 10.27
C ARG A 105 -26.85 -12.78 9.55
N GLN A 106 -27.66 -11.80 9.95
CA GLN A 106 -27.64 -10.44 9.42
C GLN A 106 -26.28 -9.77 9.63
N TYR A 107 -25.61 -10.06 10.74
CA TYR A 107 -24.25 -9.57 10.96
C TYR A 107 -23.26 -10.20 9.98
N ASN A 108 -23.33 -11.52 9.73
CA ASN A 108 -22.49 -12.19 8.75
C ASN A 108 -22.78 -11.71 7.32
N ASP A 109 -24.05 -11.55 6.95
CA ASP A 109 -24.47 -11.02 5.64
C ASP A 109 -23.88 -9.61 5.44
N TYR A 110 -23.93 -8.75 6.48
CA TYR A 110 -23.29 -7.44 6.45
C TYR A 110 -21.76 -7.50 6.30
N LEU A 111 -21.08 -8.43 6.98
CA LEU A 111 -19.63 -8.61 6.82
C LEU A 111 -19.27 -9.03 5.40
N GLU A 112 -20.07 -9.90 4.79
CA GLU A 112 -19.89 -10.34 3.40
C GLU A 112 -20.09 -9.18 2.41
N GLU A 113 -21.14 -8.36 2.59
CA GLU A 113 -21.35 -7.14 1.81
C GLU A 113 -20.14 -6.17 1.90
N VAL A 114 -19.57 -6.00 3.10
CA VAL A 114 -18.40 -5.13 3.32
C VAL A 114 -17.15 -5.68 2.64
N GLU A 115 -16.94 -7.00 2.67
CA GLU A 115 -15.84 -7.64 1.96
C GLU A 115 -16.02 -7.54 0.44
N ASP A 116 -17.24 -7.70 -0.08
CA ASP A 116 -17.52 -7.52 -1.50
C ASP A 116 -17.21 -6.09 -1.94
N ILE A 117 -17.69 -5.08 -1.21
CA ILE A 117 -17.34 -3.67 -1.47
C ILE A 117 -15.81 -3.47 -1.46
N SER A 118 -15.10 -4.12 -0.54
CA SER A 118 -13.64 -4.05 -0.48
C SER A 118 -12.97 -4.61 -1.74
N LYS A 119 -13.46 -5.75 -2.24
CA LYS A 119 -12.96 -6.37 -3.47
C LYS A 119 -13.28 -5.54 -4.72
N TRP A 120 -14.49 -4.97 -4.82
CA TRP A 120 -14.87 -4.09 -5.94
C TRP A 120 -13.92 -2.89 -6.06
N ILE A 121 -13.62 -2.22 -4.94
CA ILE A 121 -12.69 -1.08 -4.93
C ILE A 121 -11.27 -1.49 -5.32
N GLU A 122 -10.83 -2.71 -5.01
CA GLU A 122 -9.52 -3.20 -5.43
C GLU A 122 -9.43 -3.42 -6.95
N LEU A 123 -10.50 -3.94 -7.56
CA LEU A 123 -10.58 -4.27 -8.99
C LEU A 123 -10.70 -3.02 -9.88
N ASP A 124 -11.39 -1.97 -9.43
CA ASP A 124 -11.57 -0.71 -10.19
C ASP A 124 -10.27 0.11 -10.38
N PHE A 125 -9.16 -0.31 -9.74
CA PHE A 125 -7.84 0.31 -9.85
C PHE A 125 -6.83 -0.51 -10.68
N PHE A 126 -7.30 -1.45 -11.52
CA PHE A 126 -6.53 -2.20 -12.52
C PHE A 126 -6.81 -1.73 -13.95
#